data_AF-A0A356D1Z4-F1
#
_entry.id   AF-A0A356D1Z4-F1
#
_cell.length_a   1.000
_cell.length_b   1.000
_cell.length_c   1.000
_cell.angle_alpha   90.00
_cell.angle_beta   90.00
_cell.angle_gamma   90.00
#
_symmetry.space_group_name_H-M   'P 1'
#
loop_
_entity.id
_entity.type
_entity.pdbx_description
1 polymer ?
#
loop_
_entity_poly.entity_id
_entity_poly.type
_entity_poly.pdbx_seq_one_letter_code
_entity_poly.pdbx_strand_id
1 'polypeptide(L)'
;MNNYLDPTGYTYAHEHLHIDLSGEKNNIDCRLDQYTLLVAEMTRLYDLGVRNIIEVTNRYMGRNPQFLLNIMHESKMNIVASTGYYQQKFYPDSVKSLSVKQIAQEMIDEIVIGIDGTTLKAGVIAEIGSSFEKITDDERKVFEAAAMASLETGRPISTHTTLSTMGYEQLVMLKGFGISPKSIVIGHCDLKDNLDVILPILEEGGWVQFDTIGKNDYYPDEKRIEMLNVVKSKGFLGQVMLSMDITRRSHLKGNGGIGFDYLITTFVPMLINAGFTQKDVNLMLRDNPIQFFNYNHK
;
A
#
# COMPACT_ATOMS: atom_id res chain seq x y z
N MET A 1 6.47 -9.43 20.90
CA MET A 1 5.75 -9.22 19.63
C MET A 1 6.66 -9.69 18.53
N ASN A 2 6.23 -10.61 17.66
CA ASN A 2 7.03 -10.99 16.51
C ASN A 2 7.00 -9.79 15.55
N ASN A 3 8.13 -9.10 15.41
CA ASN A 3 8.25 -8.03 14.41
C ASN A 3 8.15 -8.67 13.03
N TYR A 4 7.12 -8.31 12.27
CA TYR A 4 6.90 -8.81 10.90
C TYR A 4 7.76 -8.07 9.88
N LEU A 5 8.39 -6.96 10.30
CA LEU A 5 9.27 -6.14 9.49
C LEU A 5 10.69 -6.14 10.08
N ASP A 6 11.70 -6.14 9.21
CA ASP A 6 13.09 -5.87 9.57
C ASP A 6 13.25 -4.36 9.84
N PRO A 7 13.48 -3.94 11.10
CA PRO A 7 13.54 -2.52 11.45
C PRO A 7 14.87 -1.87 11.07
N THR A 8 15.83 -2.62 10.53
CA THR A 8 17.18 -2.09 10.21
C THR A 8 17.22 -1.34 8.88
N GLY A 9 16.26 -1.57 7.99
CA GLY A 9 16.22 -0.96 6.66
C GLY A 9 14.89 -0.32 6.29
N TYR A 10 14.83 0.21 5.08
CA TYR A 10 13.64 0.88 4.58
C TYR A 10 12.52 -0.11 4.23
N THR A 11 11.29 0.41 4.21
CA THR A 11 10.06 -0.27 3.85
C THR A 11 9.35 0.53 2.78
N TYR A 12 9.00 -0.13 1.67
CA TYR A 12 8.10 0.45 0.68
C TYR A 12 6.68 0.07 1.08
N ALA A 13 5.85 1.08 1.34
CA ALA A 13 4.58 0.91 2.04
C ALA A 13 3.42 0.41 1.15
N HIS A 14 3.61 0.43 -0.17
CA HIS A 14 2.57 0.08 -1.14
C HIS A 14 3.21 -0.32 -2.48
N GLU A 15 3.34 -1.62 -2.74
CA GLU A 15 3.86 -2.15 -4.00
C GLU A 15 3.08 -3.37 -4.49
N HIS A 16 3.31 -3.71 -5.77
CA HIS A 16 2.88 -4.99 -6.33
C HIS A 16 4.09 -5.75 -6.85
N LEU A 17 4.17 -7.03 -6.49
CA LEU A 17 5.20 -7.94 -6.99
C LEU A 17 4.60 -9.03 -7.87
N HIS A 18 3.30 -9.31 -7.72
CA HIS A 18 2.56 -10.12 -8.67
C HIS A 18 1.11 -9.67 -8.74
N ILE A 19 0.75 -8.93 -9.79
CA ILE A 19 -0.60 -8.41 -10.05
C ILE A 19 -1.02 -8.74 -11.48
N ASP A 20 -2.28 -9.11 -11.66
CA ASP A 20 -2.88 -9.35 -12.98
C ASP A 20 -4.26 -8.70 -13.09
N LEU A 21 -4.26 -7.47 -13.63
CA LEU A 21 -5.46 -6.77 -14.05
C LEU A 21 -5.61 -6.78 -15.58
N SER A 22 -4.87 -7.63 -16.29
CA SER A 22 -4.79 -7.60 -17.75
C SER A 22 -6.08 -8.04 -18.43
N GLY A 23 -6.84 -8.96 -17.82
CA GLY A 23 -8.17 -9.35 -18.28
C GLY A 23 -9.14 -8.16 -18.30
N GLU A 24 -9.29 -7.48 -17.16
CA GLU A 24 -10.24 -6.38 -17.02
C GLU A 24 -9.83 -5.09 -17.72
N LYS A 25 -8.52 -4.89 -17.94
CA LYS A 25 -7.99 -3.72 -18.67
C LYS A 25 -7.71 -4.02 -20.14
N ASN A 26 -7.88 -5.26 -20.59
CA ASN A 26 -7.49 -5.75 -21.92
C ASN A 26 -6.09 -5.26 -22.33
N ASN A 27 -5.13 -5.35 -21.41
CA ASN A 27 -3.79 -4.82 -21.61
C ASN A 27 -2.77 -5.67 -20.85
N ILE A 28 -1.90 -6.37 -21.59
CA ILE A 28 -0.86 -7.25 -21.05
C ILE A 28 0.14 -6.52 -20.15
N ASP A 29 0.31 -5.21 -20.33
CA ASP A 29 1.16 -4.39 -19.49
C ASP A 29 0.68 -4.38 -18.02
N CYS A 30 -0.62 -4.62 -17.78
CA CYS A 30 -1.23 -4.72 -16.46
C CYS A 30 -1.11 -6.12 -15.82
N ARG A 31 -0.33 -7.03 -16.40
CA ARG A 31 0.06 -8.31 -15.80
C ARG A 31 1.53 -8.27 -15.41
N LEU A 32 1.80 -7.85 -14.18
CA LEU A 32 3.14 -7.80 -13.64
C LEU A 32 3.49 -9.16 -13.04
N ASP A 33 4.16 -10.01 -13.82
CA ASP A 33 4.51 -11.39 -13.43
C ASP A 33 5.91 -11.81 -13.96
N GLN A 34 6.73 -10.85 -14.38
CA GLN A 34 8.06 -11.09 -14.96
C GLN A 34 9.10 -11.42 -13.88
N TYR A 35 9.06 -12.66 -13.39
CA TYR A 35 9.82 -13.16 -12.23
C TYR A 35 11.29 -12.72 -12.20
N THR A 36 12.06 -13.01 -13.25
CA THR A 36 13.49 -12.68 -13.30
C THR A 36 13.78 -11.19 -13.15
N LEU A 37 12.93 -10.32 -13.73
CA LEU A 37 13.11 -8.87 -13.60
C LEU A 37 12.78 -8.39 -12.19
N LEU A 38 11.71 -8.94 -11.59
CA LEU A 38 11.30 -8.60 -10.24
C LEU A 38 12.33 -9.04 -9.19
N VAL A 39 12.91 -10.25 -9.32
CA VAL A 39 14.02 -10.69 -8.44
C VAL A 39 15.22 -9.76 -8.56
N ALA A 40 15.57 -9.33 -9.78
CA ALA A 40 16.67 -8.39 -10.00
C ALA A 40 16.40 -7.02 -9.36
N GLU A 41 15.19 -6.48 -9.50
CA GLU A 41 14.77 -5.23 -8.86
C GLU A 41 14.80 -5.33 -7.32
N MET A 42 14.27 -6.42 -6.75
CA MET A 42 14.26 -6.63 -5.29
C MET A 42 15.67 -6.81 -4.73
N THR A 43 16.54 -7.54 -5.43
CA THR A 43 17.96 -7.69 -5.04
C THR A 43 18.64 -6.33 -5.03
N ARG A 44 18.39 -5.51 -6.05
CA ARG A 44 18.94 -4.15 -6.12
C ARG A 44 18.40 -3.25 -5.02
N LEU A 45 17.11 -3.32 -4.69
CA LEU A 45 16.55 -2.62 -3.53
C LEU A 45 17.21 -3.06 -2.22
N TYR A 46 17.48 -4.36 -2.07
CA TYR A 46 18.17 -4.89 -0.90
C TYR A 46 19.57 -4.28 -0.74
N ASP A 47 20.32 -4.17 -1.84
CA ASP A 47 21.64 -3.52 -1.86
C ASP A 47 21.57 -2.01 -1.52
N LEU A 48 20.43 -1.37 -1.81
CA LEU A 48 20.16 0.04 -1.49
C LEU A 48 19.62 0.26 -0.06
N GLY A 49 19.56 -0.80 0.76
CA GLY A 49 19.16 -0.71 2.17
C GLY A 49 17.65 -0.84 2.42
N VAL A 50 16.86 -1.17 1.41
CA VAL A 50 15.47 -1.59 1.60
C VAL A 50 15.46 -3.02 2.15
N ARG A 51 14.60 -3.29 3.11
CA ARG A 51 14.45 -4.63 3.71
C ARG A 51 13.05 -5.18 3.63
N ASN A 52 12.06 -4.30 3.46
CA ASN A 52 10.66 -4.69 3.50
C ASN A 52 9.87 -4.14 2.31
N ILE A 53 8.96 -4.96 1.80
CA ILE A 53 7.93 -4.56 0.85
C ILE A 53 6.57 -4.93 1.43
N ILE A 54 5.66 -3.96 1.44
CA ILE A 54 4.23 -4.22 1.67
C ILE A 54 3.60 -4.48 0.32
N GLU A 55 3.27 -5.75 0.06
CA GLU A 55 2.67 -6.21 -1.18
C GLU A 55 1.15 -6.16 -1.02
N VAL A 56 0.52 -5.25 -1.75
CA VAL A 56 -0.90 -4.91 -1.55
C VAL A 56 -1.84 -5.62 -2.53
N THR A 57 -1.33 -6.54 -3.36
CA THR A 57 -2.17 -7.31 -4.28
C THR A 57 -2.98 -8.34 -3.51
N ASN A 58 -4.29 -8.10 -3.36
CA ASN A 58 -5.18 -9.09 -2.79
C ASN A 58 -5.63 -10.14 -3.82
N ARG A 59 -6.32 -11.18 -3.34
CA ARG A 59 -6.68 -12.39 -4.09
C ARG A 59 -7.26 -12.11 -5.48
N TYR A 60 -8.18 -11.16 -5.58
CA TYR A 60 -8.91 -10.87 -6.82
C TYR A 60 -8.20 -9.87 -7.74
N MET A 61 -7.03 -9.36 -7.35
CA MET A 61 -6.15 -8.56 -8.21
C MET A 61 -5.07 -9.41 -8.90
N GLY A 62 -5.11 -10.74 -8.72
CA GLY A 62 -4.12 -11.65 -9.30
C GLY A 62 -2.92 -11.93 -8.38
N ARG A 63 -3.11 -11.92 -7.06
CA ARG A 63 -2.07 -12.30 -6.08
C ARG A 63 -1.54 -13.72 -6.37
N ASN A 64 -0.25 -13.94 -6.12
CA ASN A 64 0.37 -15.26 -6.22
C ASN A 64 1.36 -15.52 -5.07
N PRO A 65 0.95 -16.21 -3.98
CA PRO A 65 1.81 -16.35 -2.80
C PRO A 65 3.05 -17.20 -3.02
N GLN A 66 3.00 -18.20 -3.90
CA GLN A 66 4.19 -18.99 -4.22
C GLN A 66 5.23 -18.14 -4.95
N PHE A 67 4.79 -17.23 -5.83
CA PHE A 67 5.68 -16.27 -6.48
C PHE A 67 6.35 -15.34 -5.46
N LEU A 68 5.59 -14.82 -4.49
CA LEU A 68 6.13 -13.98 -3.42
C LEU A 68 7.14 -14.74 -2.54
N LEU A 69 6.83 -15.98 -2.15
CA LEU A 69 7.73 -16.86 -1.39
C LEU A 69 9.06 -17.08 -2.12
N ASN A 70 9.01 -17.30 -3.44
CA ASN A 70 10.21 -17.47 -4.24
C ASN A 70 11.02 -16.17 -4.31
N ILE A 71 10.38 -15.00 -4.46
CA ILE A 71 11.08 -13.71 -4.42
C ILE A 71 11.73 -13.47 -3.05
N MET A 72 11.04 -13.74 -1.95
CA MET A 72 11.61 -13.59 -0.59
C MET A 72 12.88 -14.44 -0.45
N HIS A 73 12.83 -15.69 -0.90
CA HIS A 73 13.97 -16.60 -0.84
C HIS A 73 15.16 -16.10 -1.68
N GLU A 74 14.94 -15.70 -2.93
CA GLU A 74 16.02 -15.31 -3.85
C GLU A 74 16.61 -13.92 -3.56
N SER A 75 15.76 -12.95 -3.22
CA SER A 75 16.17 -11.55 -3.00
C SER A 75 16.53 -11.22 -1.56
N LYS A 76 16.21 -12.10 -0.60
CA LYS A 76 16.28 -11.87 0.87
C LYS A 76 15.37 -10.75 1.38
N MET A 77 14.51 -10.21 0.53
CA MET A 77 13.55 -9.19 0.92
C MET A 77 12.50 -9.79 1.85
N ASN A 78 12.11 -9.06 2.88
CA ASN A 78 10.93 -9.38 3.66
C ASN A 78 9.69 -8.84 2.93
N ILE A 79 8.72 -9.71 2.62
CA ILE A 79 7.50 -9.33 1.91
C ILE A 79 6.30 -9.58 2.81
N VAL A 80 5.56 -8.52 3.13
CA VAL A 80 4.29 -8.61 3.84
C VAL A 80 3.17 -8.63 2.82
N ALA A 81 2.55 -9.79 2.63
CA ALA A 81 1.39 -9.95 1.76
C ALA A 81 0.13 -9.35 2.37
N SER A 82 -0.82 -8.98 1.53
CA SER A 82 -2.13 -8.47 1.93
C SER A 82 -3.27 -9.48 1.76
N THR A 83 -4.36 -9.19 2.46
CA THR A 83 -5.71 -9.73 2.20
C THR A 83 -6.65 -8.57 1.93
N GLY A 84 -7.71 -8.77 1.16
CA GLY A 84 -8.71 -7.73 0.94
C GLY A 84 -9.46 -7.89 -0.37
N TYR A 85 -10.13 -6.81 -0.74
CA TYR A 85 -10.87 -6.65 -1.97
C TYR A 85 -10.62 -5.23 -2.47
N TYR A 86 -10.34 -5.06 -3.76
CA TYR A 86 -9.98 -3.78 -4.37
C TYR A 86 -11.14 -2.76 -4.43
N GLN A 87 -11.40 -2.15 -5.59
CA GLN A 87 -12.59 -1.32 -5.86
C GLN A 87 -13.64 -2.08 -6.69
N GLN A 88 -14.89 -1.62 -6.71
CA GLN A 88 -16.03 -2.41 -7.21
C GLN A 88 -15.85 -2.94 -8.64
N LYS A 89 -15.21 -2.16 -9.51
CA LYS A 89 -14.96 -2.54 -10.91
C LYS A 89 -14.21 -3.87 -11.06
N PHE A 90 -13.43 -4.28 -10.06
CA PHE A 90 -12.60 -5.49 -10.09
C PHE A 90 -13.08 -6.57 -9.12
N TYR A 91 -14.26 -6.40 -8.51
CA TYR A 91 -14.81 -7.43 -7.64
C TYR A 91 -15.26 -8.64 -8.46
N PRO A 92 -15.06 -9.86 -7.96
CA PRO A 92 -15.74 -11.01 -8.50
C PRO A 92 -17.26 -10.85 -8.27
N ASP A 93 -18.07 -11.40 -9.17
CA ASP A 93 -19.55 -11.30 -9.07
C ASP A 93 -20.10 -11.82 -7.74
N SER A 94 -19.40 -12.75 -7.09
CA SER A 94 -19.76 -13.29 -5.78
C SER A 94 -19.86 -12.22 -4.69
N VAL A 95 -19.12 -11.11 -4.76
CA VAL A 95 -19.18 -10.06 -3.71
C VAL A 95 -20.60 -9.56 -3.51
N LYS A 96 -21.40 -9.47 -4.57
CA LYS A 96 -22.80 -9.00 -4.49
C LYS A 96 -23.66 -9.87 -3.58
N SER A 97 -23.44 -11.18 -3.56
CA SER A 97 -24.23 -12.14 -2.79
C SER A 97 -23.63 -12.49 -1.43
N LEU A 98 -22.33 -12.26 -1.22
CA LEU A 98 -21.68 -12.49 0.06
C LEU A 98 -22.13 -11.47 1.11
N SER A 99 -22.37 -11.94 2.33
CA SER A 99 -22.56 -11.09 3.50
C SER A 99 -21.24 -10.46 3.97
N VAL A 100 -21.32 -9.33 4.67
CA VAL A 100 -20.17 -8.67 5.33
C VAL A 100 -19.36 -9.68 6.15
N LYS A 101 -20.02 -10.58 6.90
CA LYS A 101 -19.38 -11.60 7.73
C LYS A 101 -18.58 -12.62 6.92
N GLN A 102 -19.08 -13.03 5.76
CA GLN A 102 -18.38 -13.99 4.91
C GLN A 102 -17.13 -13.35 4.29
N ILE A 103 -17.24 -12.10 3.84
CA ILE A 103 -16.10 -11.33 3.32
C ILE A 103 -15.05 -11.13 4.43
N ALA A 104 -15.49 -10.77 5.64
CA ALA A 104 -14.59 -10.61 6.78
C ALA A 104 -13.90 -11.93 7.17
N GLN A 105 -14.64 -13.05 7.16
CA GLN A 105 -14.09 -14.36 7.48
C GLN A 105 -12.98 -14.78 6.52
N GLU A 106 -13.13 -14.51 5.21
CA GLU A 106 -12.06 -14.76 4.24
C GLU A 106 -10.79 -14.00 4.61
N MET A 107 -10.90 -12.70 4.93
CA MET A 107 -9.73 -11.92 5.34
C MET A 107 -9.11 -12.42 6.65
N ILE A 108 -9.94 -12.83 7.62
CA ILE A 108 -9.47 -13.39 8.90
C ILE A 108 -8.72 -14.71 8.66
N ASP A 109 -9.24 -15.59 7.82
CA ASP A 109 -8.62 -16.88 7.50
C ASP A 109 -7.26 -16.68 6.80
N GLU A 110 -7.14 -15.71 5.90
CA GLU A 110 -5.88 -15.38 5.25
C GLU A 110 -4.82 -14.84 6.21
N ILE A 111 -5.23 -14.15 7.27
CA ILE A 111 -4.36 -13.63 8.32
C ILE A 111 -3.95 -14.74 9.31
N VAL A 112 -4.88 -15.61 9.70
CA VAL A 112 -4.68 -16.57 10.80
C VAL A 112 -4.20 -17.94 10.31
N ILE A 113 -4.65 -18.39 9.14
CA ILE A 113 -4.39 -19.72 8.59
C ILE A 113 -3.30 -19.62 7.52
N GLY A 114 -3.58 -18.89 6.44
CA GLY A 114 -2.66 -18.64 5.33
C GLY A 114 -3.36 -18.35 4.00
N ILE A 115 -2.59 -17.95 3.00
CA ILE A 115 -3.09 -17.51 1.69
C ILE A 115 -2.92 -18.58 0.61
N ASP A 116 -3.99 -18.81 -0.15
CA ASP A 116 -4.09 -19.73 -1.31
C ASP A 116 -3.42 -21.11 -1.11
N GLY A 117 -3.63 -21.73 0.06
CA GLY A 117 -3.11 -23.07 0.39
C GLY A 117 -1.63 -23.09 0.77
N THR A 118 -0.99 -21.94 0.93
CA THR A 118 0.40 -21.81 1.39
C THR A 118 0.48 -21.50 2.89
N THR A 119 1.69 -21.57 3.46
CA THR A 119 1.94 -21.17 4.85
C THR A 119 2.11 -19.66 5.03
N LEU A 120 2.24 -18.89 3.93
CA LEU A 120 2.30 -17.44 3.97
C LEU A 120 0.97 -16.91 4.50
N LYS A 121 1.01 -15.85 5.32
CA LYS A 121 -0.16 -15.22 5.91
C LYS A 121 -0.19 -13.75 5.51
N ALA A 122 -1.39 -13.20 5.40
CA ALA A 122 -1.55 -11.77 5.21
C ALA A 122 -1.17 -11.02 6.50
N GLY A 123 -0.35 -9.97 6.38
CA GLY A 123 0.05 -9.10 7.49
C GLY A 123 -0.69 -7.77 7.53
N VAL A 124 -1.44 -7.44 6.49
CA VAL A 124 -2.20 -6.19 6.33
C VAL A 124 -3.50 -6.46 5.57
N ILE A 125 -4.54 -5.70 5.87
CA ILE A 125 -5.78 -5.68 5.09
C ILE A 125 -5.64 -4.59 4.02
N ALA A 126 -5.34 -4.98 2.78
CA ALA A 126 -4.97 -4.07 1.70
C ALA A 126 -5.12 -4.66 0.28
N GLU A 127 -5.07 -3.84 -0.77
CA GLU A 127 -5.57 -2.46 -0.73
C GLU A 127 -7.10 -2.48 -0.85
N ILE A 128 -7.81 -1.92 0.14
CA ILE A 128 -9.27 -1.78 0.07
C ILE A 128 -9.65 -0.47 -0.59
N GLY A 129 -10.42 -0.50 -1.68
CA GLY A 129 -10.56 0.66 -2.55
C GLY A 129 -11.95 1.25 -2.66
N SER A 130 -11.99 2.56 -2.94
CA SER A 130 -13.19 3.22 -3.43
C SER A 130 -13.05 3.68 -4.87
N SER A 131 -14.18 3.73 -5.56
CA SER A 131 -14.32 4.28 -6.91
C SER A 131 -14.01 5.80 -6.96
N PHE A 132 -13.82 6.33 -8.16
CA PHE A 132 -13.62 7.77 -8.39
C PHE A 132 -14.82 8.57 -7.86
N GLU A 133 -14.57 9.48 -6.93
CA GLU A 133 -15.56 10.42 -6.34
C GLU A 133 -16.78 9.79 -5.68
N LYS A 134 -16.72 8.48 -5.34
CA LYS A 134 -17.79 7.80 -4.61
C LYS A 134 -17.30 6.57 -3.88
N ILE A 135 -18.01 6.21 -2.82
CA ILE A 135 -17.93 4.89 -2.18
C ILE A 135 -19.28 4.21 -2.45
N THR A 136 -19.27 3.13 -3.22
CA THR A 136 -20.51 2.42 -3.58
C THR A 136 -21.00 1.53 -2.44
N ASP A 137 -22.21 0.97 -2.55
CA ASP A 137 -22.75 0.06 -1.52
C ASP A 137 -21.92 -1.22 -1.37
N ASP A 138 -21.41 -1.76 -2.49
CA ASP A 138 -20.52 -2.93 -2.46
C ASP A 138 -19.16 -2.58 -1.85
N GLU A 139 -18.61 -1.39 -2.14
CA GLU A 139 -17.37 -0.92 -1.52
C GLU A 139 -17.59 -0.69 -0.02
N ARG A 140 -18.67 -0.02 0.39
CA ARG A 140 -19.03 0.17 1.81
C ARG A 140 -19.14 -1.16 2.55
N LYS A 141 -19.75 -2.18 1.93
CA LYS A 141 -19.82 -3.55 2.47
C LYS A 141 -18.43 -4.17 2.66
N VAL A 142 -17.51 -3.95 1.72
CA VAL A 142 -16.10 -4.37 1.83
C VAL A 142 -15.36 -3.60 2.93
N PHE A 143 -15.52 -2.28 3.03
CA PHE A 143 -14.93 -1.47 4.11
C PHE A 143 -15.44 -1.92 5.49
N GLU A 144 -16.72 -2.25 5.63
CA GLU A 144 -17.29 -2.80 6.87
C GLU A 144 -16.68 -4.16 7.20
N ALA A 145 -16.53 -5.04 6.20
CA ALA A 145 -15.89 -6.34 6.38
C ALA A 145 -14.41 -6.21 6.76
N ALA A 146 -13.69 -5.26 6.16
CA ALA A 146 -12.29 -4.97 6.47
C ALA A 146 -12.14 -4.45 7.91
N ALA A 147 -13.04 -3.58 8.35
CA ALA A 147 -13.10 -3.14 9.74
C ALA A 147 -13.35 -4.32 10.69
N MET A 148 -14.29 -5.22 10.38
CA MET A 148 -14.53 -6.42 11.18
C MET A 148 -13.28 -7.32 11.27
N ALA A 149 -12.61 -7.57 10.15
CA ALA A 149 -11.39 -8.39 10.12
C ALA A 149 -10.24 -7.72 10.88
N SER A 150 -10.10 -6.39 10.78
CA SER A 150 -9.11 -5.61 11.52
C SER A 150 -9.35 -5.70 13.01
N LEU A 151 -10.59 -5.43 13.46
CA LEU A 151 -10.99 -5.56 14.86
C LEU A 151 -10.84 -6.98 15.40
N GLU A 152 -10.90 -8.01 14.54
CA GLU A 152 -10.76 -9.42 14.94
C GLU A 152 -9.31 -9.92 14.94
N THR A 153 -8.42 -9.30 14.18
CA THR A 153 -7.03 -9.79 14.04
C THR A 153 -6.00 -8.81 14.56
N GLY A 154 -6.41 -7.59 14.85
CA GLY A 154 -5.53 -6.48 15.20
C GLY A 154 -4.67 -5.96 14.05
N ARG A 155 -4.86 -6.45 12.82
CA ARG A 155 -4.07 -6.03 11.64
C ARG A 155 -4.52 -4.65 11.13
N PRO A 156 -3.58 -3.81 10.66
CA PRO A 156 -3.90 -2.49 10.12
C PRO A 156 -4.58 -2.58 8.74
N ILE A 157 -5.21 -1.47 8.35
CA ILE A 157 -5.91 -1.29 7.08
C ILE A 157 -5.12 -0.30 6.21
N SER A 158 -4.81 -0.69 4.97
CA SER A 158 -4.28 0.18 3.92
C SER A 158 -5.31 0.32 2.81
N THR A 159 -5.70 1.55 2.49
CA THR A 159 -6.76 1.81 1.50
C THR A 159 -6.19 2.23 0.14
N HIS A 160 -7.05 2.17 -0.88
CA HIS A 160 -6.86 2.73 -2.21
C HIS A 160 -7.80 3.91 -2.40
N THR A 161 -7.29 5.04 -2.88
CA THR A 161 -8.12 6.14 -3.37
C THR A 161 -7.98 6.30 -4.88
N THR A 162 -9.09 6.37 -5.61
CA THR A 162 -9.01 6.61 -7.05
C THR A 162 -8.76 8.09 -7.32
N LEU A 163 -7.57 8.43 -7.82
CA LEU A 163 -7.13 9.80 -8.11
C LEU A 163 -7.23 10.74 -6.89
N SER A 164 -6.82 10.25 -5.72
CA SER A 164 -6.84 11.01 -4.46
C SER A 164 -8.23 11.53 -4.09
N THR A 165 -9.28 10.75 -4.37
CA THR A 165 -10.67 11.07 -3.99
C THR A 165 -11.15 10.20 -2.84
N MET A 166 -12.10 10.72 -2.05
CA MET A 166 -12.78 10.00 -0.96
C MET A 166 -11.92 9.62 0.26
N GLY A 167 -10.65 10.04 0.34
CA GLY A 167 -9.74 9.62 1.42
C GLY A 167 -10.23 9.97 2.83
N TYR A 168 -10.78 11.18 3.02
CA TYR A 168 -11.32 11.58 4.33
C TYR A 168 -12.62 10.82 4.65
N GLU A 169 -13.47 10.59 3.66
CA GLU A 169 -14.70 9.82 3.79
C GLU A 169 -14.42 8.35 4.14
N GLN A 170 -13.38 7.75 3.56
CA GLN A 170 -12.90 6.42 3.94
C GLN A 170 -12.47 6.38 5.42
N LEU A 171 -11.70 7.37 5.87
CA LEU A 171 -11.29 7.50 7.28
C LEU A 171 -12.51 7.60 8.20
N VAL A 172 -13.44 8.52 7.91
CA VAL A 172 -14.67 8.72 8.70
C VAL A 172 -15.50 7.45 8.75
N MET A 173 -15.64 6.74 7.63
CA MET A 173 -16.38 5.48 7.55
C MET A 173 -15.76 4.40 8.43
N LEU A 174 -14.45 4.16 8.32
CA LEU A 174 -13.74 3.17 9.12
C LEU A 174 -13.78 3.51 10.62
N LYS A 175 -13.65 4.79 10.98
CA LYS A 175 -13.88 5.26 12.36
C LYS A 175 -15.29 4.94 12.85
N GLY A 176 -16.29 5.15 12.00
CA GLY A 176 -17.69 4.81 12.27
C GLY A 176 -17.90 3.32 12.53
N PHE A 177 -17.05 2.45 11.96
CA PHE A 177 -17.02 1.02 12.24
C PHE A 177 -16.16 0.64 13.47
N GLY A 178 -15.62 1.62 14.20
CA GLY A 178 -14.86 1.43 15.43
C GLY A 178 -13.35 1.29 15.25
N ILE A 179 -12.81 1.52 14.05
CA ILE A 179 -11.37 1.46 13.80
C ILE A 179 -10.69 2.73 14.32
N SER A 180 -9.58 2.54 15.05
CA SER A 180 -8.73 3.66 15.44
C SER A 180 -8.06 4.28 14.22
N PRO A 181 -8.05 5.62 14.06
CA PRO A 181 -7.29 6.30 12.99
C PRO A 181 -5.83 5.83 12.90
N LYS A 182 -5.21 5.48 14.04
CA LYS A 182 -3.83 4.99 14.10
C LYS A 182 -3.59 3.67 13.36
N SER A 183 -4.66 2.93 13.04
CA SER A 183 -4.64 1.66 12.28
C SER A 183 -5.08 1.82 10.82
N ILE A 184 -5.28 3.04 10.35
CA ILE A 184 -5.76 3.34 9.00
C ILE A 184 -4.69 4.16 8.28
N VAL A 185 -4.28 3.68 7.11
CA VAL A 185 -3.49 4.47 6.16
C VAL A 185 -4.26 4.65 4.86
N ILE A 186 -4.32 5.90 4.38
CA ILE A 186 -4.97 6.27 3.13
C ILE A 186 -3.94 6.29 2.00
N GLY A 187 -4.11 5.39 1.03
CA GLY A 187 -3.28 5.28 -0.17
C GLY A 187 -3.55 6.36 -1.21
N HIS A 188 -2.59 6.57 -2.11
CA HIS A 188 -2.70 7.45 -3.28
C HIS A 188 -3.14 8.88 -2.99
N CYS A 189 -2.64 9.48 -1.91
CA CYS A 189 -2.96 10.86 -1.55
C CYS A 189 -2.28 11.92 -2.43
N ASP A 190 -1.45 11.50 -3.39
CA ASP A 190 -0.45 12.31 -4.08
C ASP A 190 -0.60 12.34 -5.61
N LEU A 191 -1.84 12.22 -6.12
CA LEU A 191 -2.16 12.31 -7.55
C LEU A 191 -2.79 13.66 -7.95
N LYS A 192 -2.89 14.63 -7.03
CA LYS A 192 -3.33 16.01 -7.25
C LYS A 192 -2.90 16.90 -6.08
N ASP A 193 -3.11 18.21 -6.19
CA ASP A 193 -3.05 19.12 -5.03
C ASP A 193 -4.12 18.69 -4.01
N ASN A 194 -3.70 18.13 -2.87
CA ASN A 194 -4.61 17.41 -1.98
C ASN A 194 -4.44 17.72 -0.48
N LEU A 195 -3.76 18.83 -0.14
CA LEU A 195 -3.48 19.21 1.25
C LEU A 195 -4.75 19.40 2.10
N ASP A 196 -5.83 19.90 1.49
CA ASP A 196 -7.12 20.10 2.16
C ASP A 196 -7.78 18.79 2.63
N VAL A 197 -7.38 17.65 2.05
CA VAL A 197 -7.82 16.31 2.45
C VAL A 197 -6.78 15.65 3.36
N ILE A 198 -5.49 15.79 3.03
CA ILE A 198 -4.37 15.19 3.76
C ILE A 198 -4.30 15.71 5.20
N LEU A 199 -4.35 17.04 5.40
CA LEU A 199 -4.17 17.63 6.73
C LEU A 199 -5.25 17.19 7.73
N PRO A 200 -6.56 17.19 7.39
CA PRO A 200 -7.59 16.63 8.27
C PRO A 200 -7.37 15.16 8.63
N ILE A 201 -6.95 14.32 7.69
CA ILE A 201 -6.64 12.90 7.97
C ILE A 201 -5.54 12.79 9.04
N LEU A 202 -4.49 13.58 8.89
CA LEU A 202 -3.35 13.60 9.82
C LEU A 202 -3.73 14.15 11.19
N GLU A 203 -4.54 15.21 11.25
CA GLU A 203 -5.05 15.81 12.48
C GLU A 203 -5.90 14.83 13.30
N GLU A 204 -6.65 13.95 12.65
CA GLU A 204 -7.43 12.90 13.31
C GLU A 204 -6.58 11.69 13.75
N GLY A 205 -5.28 11.68 13.44
CA GLY A 205 -4.37 10.59 13.78
C GLY A 205 -4.32 9.45 12.76
N GLY A 206 -4.88 9.65 11.56
CA GLY A 206 -4.74 8.76 10.42
C GLY A 206 -3.38 8.89 9.74
N TRP A 207 -3.03 7.91 8.91
CA TRP A 207 -1.80 7.92 8.12
C TRP A 207 -2.11 8.21 6.65
N VAL A 208 -1.14 8.77 5.93
CA VAL A 208 -1.24 8.97 4.47
C VAL A 208 -0.03 8.37 3.76
N GLN A 209 -0.24 7.88 2.55
CA GLN A 209 0.82 7.45 1.66
C GLN A 209 0.99 8.43 0.49
N PHE A 210 2.25 8.76 0.22
CA PHE A 210 2.70 9.30 -1.06
C PHE A 210 3.36 8.15 -1.80
N ASP A 211 2.52 7.32 -2.40
CA ASP A 211 2.88 6.02 -2.96
C ASP A 211 2.89 6.02 -4.49
N THR A 212 2.60 7.15 -5.15
CA THR A 212 2.62 7.24 -6.62
C THR A 212 3.84 7.98 -7.15
N ILE A 213 4.91 8.02 -6.36
CA ILE A 213 6.17 8.69 -6.72
C ILE A 213 6.69 8.17 -8.07
N GLY A 214 7.18 9.06 -8.92
CA GLY A 214 7.65 8.73 -10.26
C GLY A 214 6.54 8.62 -11.32
N LYS A 215 5.25 8.60 -10.94
CA LYS A 215 4.12 8.64 -11.88
C LYS A 215 3.84 10.08 -12.36
N ASN A 216 4.86 10.68 -12.97
CA ASN A 216 4.89 12.10 -13.32
C ASN A 216 3.88 12.51 -14.40
N ASP A 217 3.42 11.55 -15.22
CA ASP A 217 2.33 11.77 -16.19
C ASP A 217 0.98 12.04 -15.51
N TYR A 218 0.78 11.56 -14.29
CA TYR A 218 -0.42 11.84 -13.50
C TYR A 218 -0.25 13.11 -12.68
N TYR A 219 0.85 13.20 -11.93
CA TYR A 219 1.13 14.33 -11.07
C TYR A 219 2.65 14.46 -10.86
N PRO A 220 3.26 15.66 -10.94
CA PRO A 220 4.71 15.82 -10.85
C PRO A 220 5.27 15.57 -9.45
N ASP A 221 6.45 14.95 -9.36
CA ASP A 221 7.17 14.72 -8.10
C ASP A 221 7.56 16.03 -7.39
N GLU A 222 7.83 17.12 -8.12
CA GLU A 222 8.06 18.44 -7.52
C GLU A 222 6.85 18.88 -6.69
N LYS A 223 5.64 18.59 -7.16
CA LYS A 223 4.41 18.90 -6.46
C LYS A 223 4.17 17.99 -5.25
N ARG A 224 4.54 16.71 -5.35
CA ARG A 224 4.58 15.81 -4.18
C ARG A 224 5.50 16.35 -3.09
N ILE A 225 6.68 16.84 -3.47
CA ILE A 225 7.66 17.44 -2.55
C ILE A 225 7.11 18.74 -1.93
N GLU A 226 6.45 19.60 -2.72
CA GLU A 226 5.77 20.81 -2.19
C GLU A 226 4.75 20.45 -1.09
N MET A 227 3.90 19.43 -1.33
CA MET A 227 2.94 18.96 -0.33
C MET A 227 3.64 18.38 0.91
N LEU A 228 4.67 17.55 0.72
CA LEU A 228 5.45 17.00 1.83
C LEU A 228 6.11 18.11 2.68
N ASN A 229 6.57 19.19 2.06
CA ASN A 229 7.12 20.35 2.76
C ASN A 229 6.07 21.02 3.67
N VAL A 230 4.84 21.17 3.18
CA VAL A 230 3.73 21.68 3.99
C VAL A 230 3.44 20.72 5.16
N VAL A 231 3.33 19.42 4.90
CA VAL A 231 3.09 18.40 5.94
C VAL A 231 4.20 18.40 7.00
N LYS A 232 5.47 18.50 6.58
CA LYS A 232 6.62 18.66 7.48
C LYS A 232 6.54 19.94 8.30
N SER A 233 6.22 21.08 7.69
CA SER A 233 6.12 22.38 8.40
C SER A 233 5.01 22.39 9.46
N LYS A 234 3.99 21.54 9.30
CA LYS A 234 2.89 21.34 10.26
C LYS A 234 3.20 20.29 11.32
N GLY A 235 4.35 19.60 11.23
CA GLY A 235 4.78 18.60 12.22
C GLY A 235 4.17 17.21 12.03
N PHE A 236 3.53 16.93 10.90
CA PHE A 236 2.83 15.66 10.65
C PHE A 236 3.65 14.60 9.90
N LEU A 237 4.96 14.84 9.70
CA LEU A 237 5.80 13.88 8.96
C LEU A 237 5.87 12.50 9.61
N GLY A 238 5.59 12.38 10.91
CA GLY A 238 5.48 11.11 11.64
C GLY A 238 4.25 10.26 11.31
N GLN A 239 3.43 10.68 10.32
CA GLN A 239 2.24 9.97 9.85
C GLN A 239 2.25 9.76 8.32
N VAL A 240 3.41 9.93 7.68
CA VAL A 240 3.58 9.82 6.22
C VAL A 240 4.44 8.62 5.86
N MET A 241 4.03 7.85 4.85
CA MET A 241 4.83 6.78 4.27
C MET A 241 4.98 6.99 2.76
N LEU A 242 6.05 6.44 2.18
CA LEU A 242 6.37 6.60 0.76
C LEU A 242 6.41 5.25 0.04
N SER A 243 6.06 5.25 -1.25
CA SER A 243 6.20 4.11 -2.17
C SER A 243 6.12 4.57 -3.63
N MET A 244 6.11 3.61 -4.56
CA MET A 244 6.08 3.83 -6.00
C MET A 244 4.82 3.28 -6.68
N ASP A 245 4.15 2.29 -6.07
CA ASP A 245 2.97 1.62 -6.62
C ASP A 245 3.25 1.07 -8.04
N ILE A 246 4.28 0.24 -8.14
CA ILE A 246 4.68 -0.40 -9.40
C ILE A 246 3.64 -1.46 -9.79
N THR A 247 2.82 -1.17 -10.79
CA THR A 247 1.70 -2.04 -11.23
C THR A 247 1.84 -2.63 -12.63
N ARG A 248 2.86 -2.22 -13.38
CA ARG A 248 2.97 -2.50 -14.83
C ARG A 248 4.31 -3.07 -15.21
N ARG A 249 4.33 -3.87 -16.27
CA ARG A 249 5.57 -4.36 -16.89
C ARG A 249 6.44 -3.20 -17.34
N SER A 250 5.85 -2.21 -18.01
CA SER A 250 6.53 -1.00 -18.50
C SER A 250 7.20 -0.15 -17.41
N HIS A 251 6.81 -0.31 -16.14
CA HIS A 251 7.47 0.38 -15.04
C HIS A 251 8.81 -0.24 -14.65
N LEU A 252 9.08 -1.51 -14.97
CA LEU A 252 10.33 -2.20 -14.61
C LEU A 252 11.51 -1.66 -15.43
N LYS A 253 12.68 -1.47 -14.82
CA LYS A 253 13.88 -1.04 -15.57
C LYS A 253 14.27 -2.00 -16.69
N GLY A 254 14.06 -3.29 -16.48
CA GLY A 254 14.30 -4.31 -17.49
C GLY A 254 13.49 -4.13 -18.78
N ASN A 255 12.39 -3.36 -18.71
CA ASN A 255 11.57 -2.99 -19.85
C ASN A 255 11.68 -1.50 -20.22
N GLY A 256 12.66 -0.77 -19.67
CA GLY A 256 12.88 0.66 -19.92
C GLY A 256 12.12 1.62 -19.00
N GLY A 257 11.45 1.12 -17.97
CA GLY A 257 10.79 1.94 -16.95
C GLY A 257 11.73 2.49 -15.88
N ILE A 258 11.15 3.18 -14.89
CA ILE A 258 11.89 3.81 -13.79
C ILE A 258 12.39 2.80 -12.74
N GLY A 259 11.71 1.66 -12.59
CA GLY A 259 11.96 0.65 -11.57
C GLY A 259 11.62 1.10 -10.15
N PHE A 260 11.73 0.15 -9.23
CA PHE A 260 11.41 0.40 -7.83
C PHE A 260 12.44 1.33 -7.16
N ASP A 261 13.72 1.21 -7.51
CA ASP A 261 14.79 1.98 -6.87
C ASP A 261 14.73 3.49 -7.13
N TYR A 262 13.91 3.94 -8.07
CA TYR A 262 13.71 5.36 -8.38
C TYR A 262 13.43 6.18 -7.11
N LEU A 263 12.67 5.63 -6.17
CA LEU A 263 12.41 6.27 -4.88
C LEU A 263 13.72 6.62 -4.16
N ILE A 264 14.68 5.72 -4.12
CA ILE A 264 15.97 5.92 -3.43
C ILE A 264 16.97 6.66 -4.30
N THR A 265 17.05 6.36 -5.59
CA THR A 265 18.09 6.88 -6.47
C THR A 265 17.76 8.26 -7.05
N THR A 266 16.49 8.66 -7.04
CA THR A 266 16.02 9.90 -7.66
C THR A 266 15.19 10.74 -6.69
N PHE A 267 14.07 10.22 -6.19
CA PHE A 267 13.14 11.02 -5.40
C PHE A 267 13.70 11.42 -4.03
N VAL A 268 14.39 10.51 -3.32
CA VAL A 268 15.07 10.83 -2.05
C VAL A 268 16.11 11.93 -2.24
N PRO A 269 17.02 11.88 -3.24
CA PRO A 269 17.89 13.01 -3.57
C PRO A 269 17.13 14.33 -3.83
N MET A 270 15.98 14.29 -4.53
CA MET A 270 15.14 15.47 -4.73
C MET A 270 14.60 16.02 -3.40
N LEU A 271 14.11 15.16 -2.49
CA LEU A 271 13.69 15.56 -1.15
C LEU A 271 14.82 16.22 -0.36
N ILE A 272 16.02 15.63 -0.37
CA ILE A 272 17.18 16.19 0.33
C ILE A 272 17.53 17.58 -0.24
N ASN A 273 17.54 17.73 -1.57
CA ASN A 273 17.77 19.02 -2.22
C ASN A 273 16.69 20.06 -1.88
N ALA A 274 15.46 19.61 -1.62
CA ALA A 274 14.35 20.46 -1.18
C ALA A 274 14.37 20.78 0.33
N GLY A 275 15.41 20.37 1.07
CA GLY A 275 15.60 20.72 2.49
C GLY A 275 15.11 19.67 3.49
N PHE A 276 14.79 18.45 3.04
CA PHE A 276 14.60 17.31 3.94
C PHE A 276 15.94 16.81 4.46
N THR A 277 15.98 16.41 5.72
CA THR A 277 17.16 15.79 6.33
C THR A 277 17.10 14.27 6.13
N GLN A 278 18.24 13.59 6.27
CA GLN A 278 18.24 12.12 6.29
C GLN A 278 17.36 11.56 7.41
N LYS A 279 17.19 12.28 8.54
CA LYS A 279 16.27 11.88 9.61
C LYS A 279 14.82 11.90 9.15
N ASP A 280 14.43 12.91 8.37
CA ASP A 280 13.08 13.00 7.80
C ASP A 280 12.80 11.85 6.82
N VAL A 281 13.80 11.51 5.99
CA VAL A 281 13.71 10.36 5.07
C VAL A 281 13.60 9.05 5.85
N ASN A 282 14.44 8.85 6.88
CA ASN A 282 14.38 7.66 7.74
C ASN A 282 13.04 7.56 8.48
N LEU A 283 12.47 8.70 8.90
CA LEU A 283 11.16 8.74 9.53
C LEU A 283 10.11 8.15 8.59
N MET A 284 10.01 8.64 7.36
CA MET A 284 8.97 8.21 6.41
C MET A 284 9.20 6.80 5.82
N LEU A 285 10.45 6.39 5.61
CA LEU A 285 10.78 5.11 4.96
C LEU A 285 11.10 3.97 5.91
N ARG A 286 11.42 4.24 7.18
CA ARG A 286 11.78 3.20 8.16
C ARG A 286 10.91 3.29 9.40
N ASP A 287 10.96 4.41 10.11
CA ASP A 287 10.39 4.47 11.46
C ASP A 287 8.85 4.42 11.41
N ASN A 288 8.23 5.15 10.47
CA ASN A 288 6.78 5.19 10.25
C ASN A 288 6.19 3.84 9.79
N PRO A 289 6.71 3.17 8.74
CA PRO A 289 6.23 1.83 8.37
C PRO A 289 6.38 0.80 9.51
N ILE A 290 7.50 0.84 10.25
CA ILE A 290 7.70 -0.05 11.39
C ILE A 290 6.66 0.19 12.47
N GLN A 291 6.36 1.46 12.77
CA GLN A 291 5.32 1.82 13.73
C GLN A 291 3.94 1.37 13.27
N PHE A 292 3.57 1.64 12.02
CA PHE A 292 2.23 1.38 11.50
C PHE A 292 1.97 -0.12 11.30
N PHE A 293 2.82 -0.83 10.57
CA PHE A 293 2.56 -2.22 10.19
C PHE A 293 2.83 -3.24 11.32
N ASN A 294 3.64 -2.89 12.33
CA ASN A 294 3.74 -3.71 13.54
C ASN A 294 2.72 -3.33 14.63
N TYR A 295 1.96 -2.24 14.44
CA TYR A 295 0.90 -1.86 15.38
C TYR A 295 -0.13 -3.00 15.45
N ASN A 296 -0.35 -3.51 16.66
CA ASN A 296 -1.42 -4.43 16.97
C ASN A 296 -2.34 -3.77 17.98
N HIS A 297 -3.60 -3.56 17.60
CA HIS A 297 -4.60 -2.94 18.47
C HIS A 297 -5.42 -3.96 19.29
N LYS A 298 -5.14 -5.26 19.14
CA LYS A 298 -5.60 -6.33 20.04
C LYS A 298 -4.56 -6.65 21.12
#